data_AF-A0A7C3DPZ0-F1
#
_entry.id   AF-A0A7C3DPZ0-F1
#
_cell.length_a   1.000
_cell.length_b   1.000
_cell.length_c   1.000
_cell.angle_alpha   90.00
_cell.angle_beta   90.00
_cell.angle_gamma   90.00
#
_symmetry.space_group_name_H-M   'P 1'
#
loop_
_entity.id
_entity.type
_entity.pdbx_description
1 polymer ?
#
loop_
_entity_poly.entity_id
_entity_poly.type
_entity_poly.pdbx_seq_one_letter_code
_entity_poly.pdbx_strand_id
1 'polypeptide(L)'
;MRNARRFSNANIREILKGSKRTKLPETHYLKSFGIDTLPERITTIRKADSVDTPENRFIKHALENFLKFCTDINNKAKEYGHKKMGNESELMIRELEGQLHHTVFKHISRPTTLKLNSPVLQRKEGYREVLRVWLMFDLAAKLIWKGGDDIYSGGKKDIATLYEYWLFFKLLDLCQSIFDIEPKDISELIKETPDGLNLQLKQGKFTALHGVYDSGSRKLNIRFNYNHSFIGKKTYPDSGSWTTTLRPDYTLSFWPYGISETEAEKQELIVHVHFDAKYKIANLTDILERNNENDLDEEKEENRKGIYKNADLLKMHAYKDAIRRTGGAYVLYPGDKSINQKGFHEIIPGLGAFPVKPSKTDSGIGELKAFILEIIEHFINRASQREKIAYRTFDIYKNPPESENVVKEPLPEAYNTNRDLIPDETFVLVGYYNSQEQYDWIKRTGLYNFRMGSGAGSLILDKETVSSKYLLLHTSGDTESGDLWKIVSRGPKVYSKDDLIRKGYPSPSQDNYLVIQIEPVTDIEFDNVSWNFRGLSNYSTGRASAFPFTASLTELMKNKKR
;
A
#
# COMPACT_ATOMS: atom_id res chain seq x y z
N MET A 1 36.61 -51.19 -24.64
CA MET A 1 37.40 -51.03 -23.39
C MET A 1 38.84 -50.53 -23.61
N ARG A 2 39.52 -50.87 -24.72
CA ARG A 2 40.94 -50.52 -24.98
C ARG A 2 41.30 -49.01 -24.93
N ASN A 3 40.32 -48.11 -25.08
CA ASN A 3 40.54 -46.66 -25.04
C ASN A 3 40.52 -46.05 -23.62
N ALA A 4 40.25 -46.84 -22.58
CA ALA A 4 40.29 -46.39 -21.20
C ALA A 4 41.74 -46.42 -20.69
N ARG A 5 42.32 -45.25 -20.38
CA ARG A 5 43.71 -45.14 -19.92
C ARG A 5 43.93 -45.70 -18.51
N ARG A 6 42.97 -45.54 -17.60
CA ARG A 6 43.01 -46.07 -16.22
C ARG A 6 41.59 -46.40 -15.75
N PHE A 7 41.40 -47.61 -15.23
CA PHE A 7 40.11 -48.01 -14.66
C PHE A 7 39.92 -47.40 -13.27
N SER A 8 38.74 -46.80 -13.04
CA SER A 8 38.30 -46.39 -11.72
C SER A 8 37.58 -47.54 -10.99
N ASN A 9 37.39 -47.43 -9.68
CA ASN A 9 36.59 -48.40 -8.91
C ASN A 9 35.15 -48.55 -9.46
N ALA A 10 34.59 -47.49 -10.04
CA ALA A 10 33.28 -47.56 -10.71
C ALA A 10 33.35 -48.43 -11.98
N ASN A 11 34.42 -48.34 -12.75
CA ASN A 11 34.63 -49.19 -13.92
C ASN A 11 34.84 -50.65 -13.53
N ILE A 12 35.55 -50.92 -12.44
CA ILE A 12 35.72 -52.29 -11.93
C ILE A 12 34.37 -52.87 -11.50
N ARG A 13 33.52 -52.07 -10.82
CA ARG A 13 32.14 -52.49 -10.49
C ARG A 13 31.29 -52.76 -11.73
N GLU A 14 31.42 -51.94 -12.77
CA GLU A 14 30.71 -52.12 -14.05
C GLU A 14 31.22 -53.37 -14.80
N ILE A 15 32.51 -53.65 -14.74
CA ILE A 15 33.11 -54.89 -15.27
C ILE A 15 32.54 -56.13 -14.58
N LEU A 16 32.30 -56.06 -13.27
CA LEU A 16 31.77 -57.17 -12.47
C LEU A 16 30.24 -57.33 -12.57
N LYS A 17 29.48 -56.22 -12.62
CA LYS A 17 28.01 -56.21 -12.51
C LYS A 17 27.27 -55.75 -13.77
N GLY A 18 27.98 -55.38 -14.83
CA GLY A 18 27.38 -54.84 -16.05
C GLY A 18 26.53 -55.87 -16.80
N SER A 19 25.37 -55.42 -17.29
CA SER A 19 24.47 -56.20 -18.14
C SER A 19 25.03 -56.37 -19.57
N LYS A 20 24.56 -57.37 -20.32
CA LYS A 20 25.03 -57.74 -21.68
C LYS A 20 26.52 -58.09 -21.71
N ARG A 21 26.81 -59.32 -21.27
CA ARG A 21 28.18 -59.84 -21.14
C ARG A 21 28.50 -60.82 -22.26
N THR A 22 29.66 -60.67 -22.86
CA THR A 22 30.19 -61.57 -23.88
C THR A 22 31.14 -62.56 -23.21
N LYS A 23 31.02 -63.85 -23.55
CA LYS A 23 31.97 -64.88 -23.10
C LYS A 23 33.35 -64.62 -23.67
N LEU A 24 34.37 -64.74 -22.83
CA LEU A 24 35.75 -64.62 -23.27
C LEU A 24 36.22 -65.93 -23.92
N PRO A 25 37.04 -65.87 -24.99
CA PRO A 25 37.68 -67.05 -25.58
C PRO A 25 38.48 -67.84 -24.55
N GLU A 26 38.58 -69.18 -24.72
CA GLU A 26 39.32 -70.08 -23.81
C GLU A 26 40.78 -69.65 -23.59
N THR A 27 41.41 -69.02 -24.58
CA THR A 27 42.81 -68.57 -24.53
C THR A 27 43.01 -67.20 -23.90
N HIS A 28 41.95 -66.54 -23.39
CA HIS A 28 42.04 -65.16 -22.91
C HIS A 28 42.63 -65.09 -21.49
N TYR A 29 43.68 -64.27 -21.28
CA TYR A 29 44.39 -64.10 -20.01
C TYR A 29 43.49 -63.85 -18.78
N LEU A 30 42.39 -63.11 -18.94
CA LEU A 30 41.46 -62.84 -17.81
C LEU A 30 40.69 -64.08 -17.30
N LYS A 31 40.60 -65.16 -18.09
CA LYS A 31 40.01 -66.43 -17.60
C LYS A 31 40.87 -67.07 -16.51
N SER A 32 42.20 -66.91 -16.54
CA SER A 32 43.07 -67.45 -15.47
C SER A 32 42.85 -66.76 -14.12
N PHE A 33 42.14 -65.63 -14.10
CA PHE A 33 41.74 -64.89 -12.90
C PHE A 33 40.26 -65.07 -12.55
N GLY A 34 39.58 -66.07 -13.14
CA GLY A 34 38.18 -66.41 -12.83
C GLY A 34 37.14 -65.47 -13.46
N ILE A 35 37.50 -64.74 -14.52
CA ILE A 35 36.57 -63.88 -15.25
C ILE A 35 36.17 -64.56 -16.57
N ASP A 36 34.98 -65.15 -16.61
CA ASP A 36 34.47 -65.87 -17.80
C ASP A 36 33.78 -64.96 -18.82
N THR A 37 33.29 -63.81 -18.37
CA THR A 37 32.49 -62.89 -19.19
C THR A 37 32.84 -61.44 -18.88
N LEU A 38 32.79 -60.58 -19.90
CA LEU A 38 32.96 -59.12 -19.76
C LEU A 38 31.75 -58.40 -20.37
N PRO A 39 31.34 -57.25 -19.80
CA PRO A 39 30.31 -56.43 -20.42
C PRO A 39 30.79 -55.86 -21.77
N GLU A 40 29.87 -55.68 -22.72
CA GLU A 40 30.21 -55.15 -24.05
C GLU A 40 30.73 -53.70 -24.01
N ARG A 41 30.25 -52.91 -23.05
CA ARG A 41 30.59 -51.49 -22.89
C ARG A 41 30.86 -51.17 -21.43
N ILE A 42 31.71 -50.17 -21.22
CA ILE A 42 31.97 -49.57 -19.91
C ILE A 42 31.93 -48.05 -20.08
N THR A 43 31.51 -47.36 -19.02
CA THR A 43 31.35 -45.91 -19.03
C THR A 43 32.67 -45.24 -18.64
N THR A 44 33.23 -44.38 -19.50
CA THR A 44 34.44 -43.61 -19.19
C THR A 44 34.15 -42.12 -19.26
N ILE A 45 34.61 -41.39 -18.24
CA ILE A 45 34.56 -39.92 -18.20
C ILE A 45 35.86 -39.39 -18.81
N ARG A 46 35.75 -38.59 -19.87
CA ARG A 46 36.87 -37.85 -20.46
C ARG A 46 36.56 -36.36 -20.38
N LYS A 47 37.47 -35.58 -19.81
CA LYS A 47 37.41 -34.11 -19.89
C LYS A 47 37.85 -33.70 -21.29
N ALA A 48 37.06 -32.87 -21.95
CA ALA A 48 37.36 -32.26 -23.23
C ALA A 48 37.00 -30.78 -23.14
N ASP A 49 37.83 -29.93 -23.72
CA ASP A 49 37.52 -28.52 -23.83
C ASP A 49 36.43 -28.34 -24.88
N SER A 50 35.42 -27.55 -24.54
CA SER A 50 34.32 -27.22 -25.44
C SER A 50 34.07 -25.73 -25.38
N VAL A 51 33.99 -25.10 -26.56
CA VAL A 51 33.55 -23.72 -26.70
C VAL A 51 32.03 -23.58 -26.62
N ASP A 52 31.30 -24.71 -26.61
CA ASP A 52 29.83 -24.73 -26.57
C ASP A 52 29.28 -24.58 -25.15
N THR A 53 29.53 -23.42 -24.54
CA THR A 53 29.04 -23.07 -23.20
C THR A 53 27.72 -22.30 -23.26
N PRO A 54 26.88 -22.32 -22.22
CA PRO A 54 25.64 -21.53 -22.18
C PRO A 54 25.85 -20.03 -22.44
N GLU A 55 26.97 -19.48 -21.99
CA GLU A 55 27.36 -18.08 -22.21
C GLU A 55 27.70 -17.83 -23.68
N ASN A 56 28.49 -18.71 -24.31
CA ASN A 56 28.84 -18.60 -25.73
C ASN A 56 27.63 -18.81 -26.64
N ARG A 57 26.69 -19.69 -26.25
CA ARG A 57 25.39 -19.84 -26.93
C ARG A 57 24.56 -18.55 -26.84
N PHE A 58 24.60 -17.85 -25.71
CA PHE A 58 23.98 -16.52 -25.58
C PHE A 58 24.64 -15.48 -26.50
N ILE A 59 25.97 -15.41 -26.54
CA ILE A 59 26.69 -14.46 -27.40
C ILE A 59 26.31 -14.69 -28.87
N LYS A 60 26.33 -15.94 -29.33
CA LYS A 60 25.90 -16.29 -30.70
C LYS A 60 24.48 -15.81 -30.99
N HIS A 61 23.55 -16.07 -30.06
CA HIS A 61 22.17 -15.65 -30.20
C HIS A 61 21.98 -14.12 -30.20
N ALA A 62 22.73 -13.39 -29.38
CA ALA A 62 22.69 -11.94 -29.35
C ALA A 62 23.14 -11.35 -30.70
N LEU A 63 24.24 -11.85 -31.27
CA LEU A 63 24.75 -11.44 -32.57
C LEU A 63 23.79 -11.80 -33.71
N GLU A 64 23.19 -12.99 -33.69
CA GLU A 64 22.15 -13.40 -34.66
C GLU A 64 20.93 -12.48 -34.61
N ASN A 65 20.51 -12.04 -33.41
CA ASN A 65 19.40 -11.10 -33.25
C ASN A 65 19.75 -9.70 -33.80
N PHE A 66 20.96 -9.20 -33.54
CA PHE A 66 21.41 -7.93 -34.10
C PHE A 66 21.47 -7.99 -35.62
N LEU A 67 22.01 -9.08 -36.17
CA LEU A 67 22.10 -9.28 -37.62
C LEU A 67 20.71 -9.21 -38.26
N LYS A 68 19.74 -9.97 -37.72
CA LYS A 68 18.37 -9.97 -38.22
C LYS A 68 17.77 -8.56 -38.22
N PHE A 69 17.93 -7.82 -37.13
CA PHE A 69 17.39 -6.47 -37.02
C PHE A 69 18.05 -5.48 -37.99
N CYS A 70 19.38 -5.53 -38.14
CA CYS A 70 20.08 -4.70 -39.13
C CYS A 70 19.60 -5.02 -40.55
N THR A 71 19.33 -6.30 -40.86
CA THR A 71 18.73 -6.71 -42.15
C THR A 71 17.33 -6.12 -42.33
N ASP A 72 16.47 -6.17 -41.30
CA ASP A 72 15.12 -5.60 -41.35
C ASP A 72 15.17 -4.07 -41.56
N ILE A 73 16.09 -3.36 -40.87
CA ILE A 73 16.35 -1.93 -41.09
C ILE A 73 16.83 -1.67 -42.51
N ASN A 74 17.78 -2.45 -43.03
CA ASN A 74 18.33 -2.24 -44.36
C ASN A 74 17.25 -2.36 -45.44
N ASN A 75 16.36 -3.35 -45.29
CA ASN A 75 15.23 -3.55 -46.19
C ASN A 75 14.27 -2.35 -46.17
N LYS A 76 13.90 -1.88 -44.99
CA LYS A 76 13.04 -0.70 -44.82
C LYS A 76 13.71 0.59 -45.30
N ALA A 77 14.99 0.77 -45.04
CA ALA A 77 15.77 1.92 -45.52
C ALA A 77 15.82 1.98 -47.05
N LYS A 78 15.92 0.82 -47.73
CA LYS A 78 15.82 0.72 -49.20
C LYS A 78 14.42 1.05 -49.71
N GLU A 79 13.38 0.55 -49.04
CA GLU A 79 11.97 0.79 -49.36
C GLU A 79 11.60 2.28 -49.29
N TYR A 80 12.03 2.99 -48.25
CA TYR A 80 11.73 4.41 -48.03
C TYR A 80 12.82 5.38 -48.53
N GLY A 81 13.87 4.89 -49.19
CA GLY A 81 14.90 5.72 -49.83
C GLY A 81 15.93 6.38 -48.89
N HIS A 82 16.10 5.88 -47.66
CA HIS A 82 17.06 6.40 -46.68
C HIS A 82 18.50 5.93 -46.96
N LYS A 83 19.20 6.62 -47.87
CA LYS A 83 20.55 6.23 -48.35
C LYS A 83 21.61 6.07 -47.24
N LYS A 84 21.66 6.98 -46.25
CA LYS A 84 22.66 6.93 -45.17
C LYS A 84 22.45 5.70 -44.26
N MET A 85 21.21 5.49 -43.80
CA MET A 85 20.84 4.34 -42.98
C MET A 85 21.01 3.02 -43.74
N GLY A 86 20.72 2.98 -45.04
CA GLY A 86 21.00 1.83 -45.91
C GLY A 86 22.49 1.46 -45.92
N ASN A 87 23.37 2.43 -46.11
CA ASN A 87 24.82 2.18 -46.13
C ASN A 87 25.36 1.75 -44.75
N GLU A 88 24.92 2.40 -43.67
CA GLU A 88 25.35 2.07 -42.29
C GLU A 88 24.88 0.68 -41.86
N SER A 89 23.61 0.34 -42.13
CA SER A 89 23.09 -1.00 -41.86
C SER A 89 23.79 -2.08 -42.69
N GLU A 90 24.15 -1.80 -43.96
CA GLU A 90 24.88 -2.75 -44.80
C GLU A 90 26.30 -3.02 -44.29
N LEU A 91 27.01 -1.99 -43.81
CA LEU A 91 28.31 -2.16 -43.17
C LEU A 91 28.21 -3.02 -41.91
N MET A 92 27.22 -2.74 -41.06
CA MET A 92 27.01 -3.48 -39.81
C MET A 92 26.61 -4.94 -40.06
N ILE A 93 25.78 -5.21 -41.07
CA ILE A 93 25.46 -6.58 -41.52
C ILE A 93 26.74 -7.34 -41.89
N ARG A 94 27.61 -6.73 -42.72
CA ARG A 94 28.86 -7.38 -43.15
C ARG A 94 29.78 -7.70 -41.98
N GLU A 95 29.91 -6.79 -41.01
CA GLU A 95 30.71 -7.03 -39.81
C GLU A 95 30.14 -8.16 -38.95
N LEU A 96 28.82 -8.14 -38.69
CA LEU A 96 28.14 -9.15 -37.89
C LEU A 96 28.21 -10.54 -38.56
N GLU A 97 28.00 -10.60 -39.87
CA GLU A 97 28.20 -11.82 -40.64
C GLU A 97 29.65 -12.30 -40.54
N GLY A 98 30.63 -11.42 -40.73
CA GLY A 98 32.06 -11.76 -40.60
C GLY A 98 32.39 -12.40 -39.25
N GLN A 99 31.85 -11.86 -38.16
CA GLN A 99 32.03 -12.43 -36.82
C GLN A 99 31.33 -13.78 -36.66
N LEU A 100 30.09 -13.92 -37.12
CA LEU A 100 29.33 -15.17 -37.02
C LEU A 100 29.92 -16.31 -37.89
N HIS A 101 30.67 -15.98 -38.94
CA HIS A 101 31.37 -16.96 -39.78
C HIS A 101 32.66 -17.52 -39.15
N HIS A 102 33.13 -16.94 -38.04
CA HIS A 102 34.34 -17.41 -37.37
C HIS A 102 34.18 -18.86 -36.87
N THR A 103 35.26 -19.64 -36.94
CA THR A 103 35.26 -21.08 -36.62
C THR A 103 34.71 -21.41 -35.23
N VAL A 104 34.91 -20.52 -34.25
CA VAL A 104 34.40 -20.66 -32.89
C VAL A 104 32.87 -20.77 -32.86
N PHE A 105 32.15 -19.97 -33.67
CA PHE A 105 30.69 -19.97 -33.72
C PHE A 105 30.09 -21.17 -34.47
N LYS A 106 30.88 -21.86 -35.31
CA LYS A 106 30.46 -23.11 -35.97
C LYS A 106 30.31 -24.26 -34.97
N HIS A 107 31.07 -24.25 -33.88
CA HIS A 107 31.04 -25.27 -32.85
C HIS A 107 30.09 -24.94 -31.67
N ILE A 108 29.41 -23.78 -31.72
CA ILE A 108 28.44 -23.35 -30.71
C ILE A 108 27.03 -23.73 -31.17
N SER A 109 26.32 -24.48 -30.33
CA SER A 109 24.96 -24.93 -30.57
C SER A 109 23.95 -23.78 -30.43
N ARG A 110 22.73 -23.94 -30.96
CA ARG A 110 21.65 -23.00 -30.67
C ARG A 110 21.30 -23.05 -29.17
N PRO A 111 20.99 -21.92 -28.52
CA PRO A 111 20.56 -21.94 -27.13
C PRO A 111 19.20 -22.64 -27.01
N THR A 112 19.10 -23.62 -26.11
CA THR A 112 17.82 -24.19 -25.67
C THR A 112 17.15 -23.33 -24.60
N THR A 113 17.95 -22.62 -23.79
CA THR A 113 17.53 -21.67 -22.75
C THR A 113 18.61 -20.61 -22.55
N LEU A 114 18.24 -19.33 -22.37
CA LEU A 114 19.19 -18.24 -22.11
C LEU A 114 19.51 -18.14 -20.61
N LYS A 115 20.74 -18.47 -20.20
CA LYS A 115 21.18 -18.45 -18.79
C LYS A 115 21.70 -17.07 -18.37
N LEU A 116 20.81 -16.08 -18.28
CA LEU A 116 21.16 -14.68 -17.97
C LEU A 116 21.74 -14.47 -16.55
N ASN A 117 21.57 -15.45 -15.65
CA ASN A 117 22.10 -15.44 -14.29
C ASN A 117 23.53 -16.02 -14.17
N SER A 118 24.20 -16.30 -15.29
CA SER A 118 25.57 -16.82 -15.25
C SER A 118 26.55 -15.76 -14.70
N PRO A 119 27.34 -16.06 -13.66
CA PRO A 119 28.36 -15.14 -13.14
C PRO A 119 29.39 -14.75 -14.21
N VAL A 120 29.69 -15.64 -15.15
CA VAL A 120 30.60 -15.36 -16.26
C VAL A 120 29.99 -14.33 -17.20
N LEU A 121 28.69 -14.49 -17.53
CA LEU A 121 27.99 -13.55 -18.40
C LEU A 121 27.81 -12.17 -17.76
N GLN A 122 27.69 -12.11 -16.43
CA GLN A 122 27.47 -10.86 -15.69
C GLN A 122 28.75 -10.11 -15.27
N ARG A 123 29.86 -10.83 -15.02
CA ARG A 123 31.08 -10.24 -14.43
C ARG A 123 32.29 -10.25 -15.34
N LYS A 124 32.37 -11.18 -16.31
CA LYS A 124 33.55 -11.30 -17.17
C LYS A 124 33.50 -10.26 -18.30
N GLU A 125 34.60 -9.54 -18.46
CA GLU A 125 34.80 -8.57 -19.53
C GLU A 125 34.66 -9.24 -20.92
N GLY A 126 34.10 -8.51 -21.87
CA GLY A 126 33.63 -8.97 -23.17
C GLY A 126 32.20 -9.51 -23.11
N TYR A 127 31.92 -10.44 -22.19
CA TYR A 127 30.59 -11.07 -22.06
C TYR A 127 29.55 -10.11 -21.49
N ARG A 128 29.93 -9.38 -20.44
CA ARG A 128 29.07 -8.42 -19.77
C ARG A 128 28.65 -7.29 -20.71
N GLU A 129 29.55 -6.84 -21.56
CA GLU A 129 29.32 -5.76 -22.52
C GLU A 129 28.30 -6.20 -23.57
N VAL A 130 28.45 -7.39 -24.14
CA VAL A 130 27.47 -7.94 -25.10
C VAL A 130 26.12 -8.20 -24.44
N LEU A 131 26.09 -8.73 -23.20
CA LEU A 131 24.85 -8.88 -22.45
C LEU A 131 24.16 -7.54 -22.23
N ARG A 132 24.92 -6.51 -21.84
CA ARG A 132 24.39 -5.16 -21.62
C ARG A 132 23.82 -4.58 -22.91
N VAL A 133 24.56 -4.64 -24.01
CA VAL A 133 24.11 -4.15 -25.32
C VAL A 133 22.88 -4.92 -25.79
N TRP A 134 22.84 -6.24 -25.61
CA TRP A 134 21.68 -7.05 -25.98
C TRP A 134 20.45 -6.74 -25.13
N LEU A 135 20.60 -6.50 -23.83
CA LEU A 135 19.48 -6.08 -22.97
C LEU A 135 19.00 -4.68 -23.35
N MET A 136 19.92 -3.75 -23.62
CA MET A 136 19.57 -2.40 -24.11
C MET A 136 18.85 -2.47 -25.44
N PHE A 137 19.29 -3.35 -26.34
CA PHE A 137 18.69 -3.59 -27.64
C PHE A 137 17.32 -4.28 -27.55
N ASP A 138 17.17 -5.36 -26.78
CA ASP A 138 15.88 -6.04 -26.56
C ASP A 138 14.87 -5.11 -25.88
N LEU A 139 15.35 -4.23 -25.00
CA LEU A 139 14.55 -3.16 -24.40
C LEU A 139 14.19 -2.09 -25.44
N ALA A 140 15.13 -1.64 -26.27
CA ALA A 140 14.89 -0.61 -27.29
C ALA A 140 14.11 -1.12 -28.52
N ALA A 141 14.12 -2.42 -28.80
CA ALA A 141 13.39 -3.01 -29.92
C ALA A 141 11.92 -3.29 -29.58
N LYS A 142 11.59 -3.51 -28.30
CA LYS A 142 10.20 -3.66 -27.80
C LYS A 142 9.46 -2.34 -27.64
N LEU A 143 10.18 -1.25 -27.82
CA LEU A 143 9.83 0.05 -27.29
C LEU A 143 10.26 0.94 -28.45
N ILE A 144 9.39 1.13 -29.42
CA ILE A 144 9.73 1.85 -30.66
C ILE A 144 10.02 3.31 -30.21
N TRP A 145 11.22 3.89 -30.40
CA TRP A 145 11.65 5.12 -29.66
C TRP A 145 12.23 6.22 -30.54
N LYS A 146 11.86 7.48 -30.23
CA LYS A 146 12.61 8.68 -30.62
C LYS A 146 13.67 8.99 -29.57
N GLY A 147 14.85 9.43 -30.01
CA GLY A 147 15.86 10.04 -29.12
C GLY A 147 17.22 9.37 -29.08
N GLY A 148 17.53 8.45 -30.00
CA GLY A 148 18.83 7.76 -30.03
C GLY A 148 20.03 8.71 -29.93
N ASP A 149 20.03 9.83 -30.65
CA ASP A 149 21.19 10.73 -30.69
C ASP A 149 21.53 11.41 -29.34
N ASP A 150 20.53 11.67 -28.49
CA ASP A 150 20.74 12.25 -27.14
C ASP A 150 20.91 11.18 -26.04
N ILE A 151 20.54 9.92 -26.29
CA ILE A 151 20.63 8.82 -25.31
C ILE A 151 22.00 8.13 -25.37
N TYR A 152 22.63 8.08 -26.55
CA TYR A 152 23.97 7.51 -26.71
C TYR A 152 25.09 8.49 -26.29
N SER A 153 24.77 9.78 -26.15
CA SER A 153 25.67 10.85 -25.73
C SER A 153 25.58 11.16 -24.21
N GLY A 154 25.63 10.12 -23.37
CA GLY A 154 26.14 10.22 -21.99
C GLY A 154 25.24 10.80 -20.88
N GLY A 155 24.76 9.93 -19.97
CA GLY A 155 24.21 10.38 -18.68
C GLY A 155 23.61 9.30 -17.76
N LYS A 156 23.60 9.54 -16.43
CA LYS A 156 22.92 8.69 -15.41
C LYS A 156 21.38 8.86 -15.43
N LYS A 157 20.84 9.93 -16.03
CA LYS A 157 19.40 10.27 -16.03
C LYS A 157 18.60 9.39 -17.00
N ASP A 158 19.20 8.96 -18.11
CA ASP A 158 18.46 8.29 -19.19
C ASP A 158 18.12 6.83 -18.90
N ILE A 159 18.89 6.17 -18.03
CA ILE A 159 18.60 4.79 -17.59
C ILE A 159 17.44 4.73 -16.60
N ALA A 160 17.29 5.74 -15.74
CA ALA A 160 16.19 5.78 -14.77
C ALA A 160 14.84 5.88 -15.47
N THR A 161 14.76 6.73 -16.49
CA THR A 161 13.59 6.90 -17.36
C THR A 161 13.24 5.60 -18.10
N LEU A 162 14.25 4.89 -18.64
CA LEU A 162 14.03 3.59 -19.29
C LEU A 162 13.46 2.54 -18.33
N TYR A 163 13.95 2.53 -17.09
CA TYR A 163 13.45 1.64 -16.05
C TYR A 163 12.00 1.97 -15.67
N GLU A 164 11.65 3.25 -15.55
CA GLU A 164 10.28 3.72 -15.32
C GLU A 164 9.33 3.25 -16.45
N TYR A 165 9.71 3.40 -17.72
CA TYR A 165 8.86 2.92 -18.81
C TYR A 165 8.72 1.41 -18.84
N TRP A 166 9.79 0.67 -18.57
CA TRP A 166 9.72 -0.78 -18.48
C TRP A 166 8.78 -1.23 -17.34
N LEU A 167 8.87 -0.58 -16.18
CA LEU A 167 7.98 -0.83 -15.05
C LEU A 167 6.52 -0.51 -15.37
N PHE A 168 6.26 0.57 -16.12
CA PHE A 168 4.90 0.93 -16.53
C PHE A 168 4.20 -0.25 -17.22
N PHE A 169 4.83 -0.85 -18.23
CA PHE A 169 4.25 -1.99 -18.95
C PHE A 169 4.13 -3.22 -18.05
N LYS A 170 5.09 -3.47 -17.16
CA LYS A 170 4.98 -4.56 -16.18
C LYS A 170 3.83 -4.40 -15.21
N LEU A 171 3.59 -3.18 -14.73
CA LEU A 171 2.46 -2.87 -13.88
C LEU A 171 1.13 -2.94 -14.64
N LEU A 172 1.12 -2.51 -15.91
CA LEU A 172 -0.06 -2.61 -16.78
C LEU A 172 -0.47 -4.08 -16.99
N ASP A 173 0.49 -4.92 -17.41
CA ASP A 173 0.29 -6.38 -17.56
C ASP A 173 -0.19 -7.00 -16.24
N LEU A 174 0.42 -6.59 -15.12
CA LEU A 174 0.06 -7.09 -13.81
C LEU A 174 -1.38 -6.70 -13.44
N CYS A 175 -1.76 -5.44 -13.60
CA CYS A 175 -3.10 -4.94 -13.32
C CYS A 175 -4.14 -5.64 -14.21
N GLN A 176 -3.87 -5.80 -15.51
CA GLN A 176 -4.72 -6.58 -16.41
C GLN A 176 -4.92 -8.00 -15.88
N SER A 177 -3.84 -8.66 -15.45
CA SER A 177 -3.91 -10.03 -14.94
C SER A 177 -4.65 -10.19 -13.60
N ILE A 178 -4.63 -9.17 -12.75
CA ILE A 178 -5.29 -9.20 -11.43
C ILE A 178 -6.76 -8.87 -11.57
N PHE A 179 -7.09 -7.87 -12.39
CA PHE A 179 -8.42 -7.28 -12.41
C PHE A 179 -9.30 -7.76 -13.56
N ASP A 180 -8.74 -8.49 -14.52
CA ASP A 180 -9.44 -8.94 -15.73
C ASP A 180 -10.10 -7.78 -16.49
N ILE A 181 -9.38 -6.65 -16.56
CA ILE A 181 -9.81 -5.43 -17.23
C ILE A 181 -8.89 -5.21 -18.43
N GLU A 182 -9.48 -5.05 -19.62
CA GLU A 182 -8.72 -4.67 -20.80
C GLU A 182 -8.21 -3.24 -20.66
N PRO A 183 -6.89 -3.00 -20.85
CA PRO A 183 -6.35 -1.65 -20.85
C PRO A 183 -6.88 -0.86 -22.06
N LYS A 184 -6.83 0.47 -21.97
CA LYS A 184 -7.09 1.30 -23.16
C LYS A 184 -6.07 0.98 -24.25
N ASP A 185 -6.48 1.16 -25.50
CA ASP A 185 -5.62 0.86 -26.64
C ASP A 185 -4.26 1.57 -26.49
N ILE A 186 -3.19 0.79 -26.67
CA ILE A 186 -1.80 1.24 -26.58
C ILE A 186 -1.54 2.32 -27.64
N SER A 187 -2.33 2.37 -28.71
CA SER A 187 -2.33 3.45 -29.69
C SER A 187 -2.73 4.82 -29.11
N GLU A 188 -3.56 4.88 -28.06
CA GLU A 188 -3.90 6.13 -27.37
C GLU A 188 -2.79 6.60 -26.42
N LEU A 189 -2.02 5.64 -25.91
CA LEU A 189 -0.86 5.81 -25.01
C LEU A 189 0.36 6.41 -25.73
N ILE A 190 0.42 6.19 -27.03
CA ILE A 190 1.61 6.41 -27.83
C ILE A 190 1.31 7.44 -28.93
N LYS A 191 2.27 8.33 -29.20
CA LYS A 191 2.25 9.24 -30.34
C LYS A 191 3.36 8.84 -31.32
N GLU A 192 2.98 8.60 -32.57
CA GLU A 192 3.95 8.46 -33.67
C GLU A 192 4.69 9.78 -33.87
N THR A 193 5.98 9.67 -34.13
CA THR A 193 6.79 10.85 -34.45
C THR A 193 6.58 11.26 -35.91
N PRO A 194 6.84 12.53 -36.28
CA PRO A 194 6.60 13.03 -37.65
C PRO A 194 7.31 12.24 -38.77
N ASP A 195 8.35 11.48 -38.42
CA ASP A 195 9.17 10.63 -39.29
C ASP A 195 8.70 9.16 -39.36
N GLY A 196 7.67 8.74 -38.61
CA GLY A 196 7.04 7.41 -38.72
C GLY A 196 7.89 6.21 -38.26
N LEU A 197 9.11 6.46 -37.77
CA LEU A 197 10.05 5.41 -37.33
C LEU A 197 9.92 5.08 -35.83
N ASN A 198 9.23 5.94 -35.07
CA ASN A 198 9.35 5.99 -33.62
C ASN A 198 8.00 6.19 -32.89
N LEU A 199 7.90 5.72 -31.65
CA LEU A 199 6.74 5.86 -30.77
C LEU A 199 7.16 6.64 -29.50
N GLN A 200 6.37 7.62 -29.09
CA GLN A 200 6.57 8.35 -27.82
C GLN A 200 5.38 8.13 -26.89
N LEU A 201 5.60 7.69 -25.66
CA LEU A 201 4.55 7.72 -24.64
C LEU A 201 4.13 9.18 -24.42
N LYS A 202 2.83 9.47 -24.48
CA LYS A 202 2.32 10.82 -24.23
C LYS A 202 2.66 11.22 -22.79
N GLN A 203 3.65 12.09 -22.61
CA GLN A 203 3.96 12.67 -21.30
C GLN A 203 2.77 13.55 -20.85
N GLY A 204 2.10 13.16 -19.78
CA GLY A 204 0.92 13.87 -19.28
C GLY A 204 0.02 12.98 -18.42
N LYS A 205 -1.08 13.54 -17.89
CA LYS A 205 -2.07 12.81 -17.10
C LYS A 205 -2.68 11.70 -17.96
N PHE A 206 -2.33 10.44 -17.70
CA PHE A 206 -2.86 9.32 -18.46
C PHE A 206 -3.46 8.25 -17.55
N THR A 207 -4.69 7.86 -17.87
CA THR A 207 -5.39 6.74 -17.28
C THR A 207 -5.14 5.50 -18.12
N ALA A 208 -4.28 4.61 -17.64
CA ALA A 208 -3.83 3.44 -18.38
C ALA A 208 -4.80 2.26 -18.32
N LEU A 209 -5.46 2.10 -17.18
CA LEU A 209 -6.49 1.10 -17.00
C LEU A 209 -7.58 1.69 -16.13
N HIS A 210 -8.83 1.46 -16.52
CA HIS A 210 -9.99 1.79 -15.71
C HIS A 210 -11.08 0.74 -15.93
N GLY A 211 -11.63 0.22 -14.83
CA GLY A 211 -12.72 -0.74 -14.90
C GLY A 211 -13.20 -1.14 -13.52
N VAL A 212 -13.95 -2.23 -13.46
CA VAL A 212 -14.58 -2.74 -12.23
C VAL A 212 -14.03 -4.12 -11.96
N TYR A 213 -13.52 -4.33 -10.74
CA TYR A 213 -13.18 -5.64 -10.23
C TYR A 213 -14.29 -6.16 -9.33
N ASP A 214 -14.71 -7.39 -9.58
CA ASP A 214 -15.70 -8.10 -8.80
C ASP A 214 -15.05 -9.21 -7.98
N SER A 215 -14.99 -9.03 -6.67
CA SER A 215 -14.50 -10.06 -5.74
C SER A 215 -15.57 -11.09 -5.35
N GLY A 216 -16.79 -10.96 -5.88
CA GLY A 216 -17.98 -11.72 -5.49
C GLY A 216 -18.71 -11.11 -4.28
N SER A 217 -17.98 -10.69 -3.24
CA SER A 217 -18.56 -10.06 -2.04
C SER A 217 -18.67 -8.54 -2.16
N ARG A 218 -17.76 -7.90 -2.89
CA ARG A 218 -17.72 -6.45 -3.13
C ARG A 218 -17.18 -6.13 -4.52
N LYS A 219 -17.83 -5.17 -5.19
CA LYS A 219 -17.36 -4.58 -6.44
C LYS A 219 -16.59 -3.30 -6.18
N LEU A 220 -15.44 -3.15 -6.82
CA LEU A 220 -14.57 -1.99 -6.70
C LEU A 220 -14.28 -1.41 -8.08
N ASN A 221 -14.39 -0.10 -8.22
CA ASN A 221 -13.80 0.62 -9.33
C ASN A 221 -12.28 0.68 -9.12
N ILE A 222 -11.53 0.45 -10.19
CA ILE A 222 -10.07 0.52 -10.18
C ILE A 222 -9.61 1.49 -11.25
N ARG A 223 -8.53 2.20 -10.93
CA ARG A 223 -7.83 3.03 -11.89
C ARG A 223 -6.33 2.92 -11.71
N PHE A 224 -5.63 2.59 -12.78
CA PHE A 224 -4.18 2.68 -12.85
C PHE A 224 -3.79 3.88 -13.71
N ASN A 225 -3.07 4.82 -13.12
CA ASN A 225 -2.58 6.01 -13.79
C ASN A 225 -1.06 6.00 -13.88
N TYR A 226 -0.55 6.51 -15.00
CA TYR A 226 0.85 6.84 -15.18
C TYR A 226 1.03 8.36 -15.09
N ASN A 227 1.99 8.80 -14.28
CA ASN A 227 2.39 10.19 -14.18
C ASN A 227 1.24 11.16 -13.83
N HIS A 228 0.31 10.71 -12.98
CA HIS A 228 -0.84 11.50 -12.54
C HIS A 228 -0.39 12.64 -11.63
N SER A 229 -0.80 13.86 -11.97
CA SER A 229 -0.46 15.05 -11.17
C SER A 229 -1.61 15.40 -10.22
N PHE A 230 -1.35 15.29 -8.93
CA PHE A 230 -2.21 15.75 -7.85
C PHE A 230 -1.96 17.24 -7.63
N ILE A 231 -2.91 18.07 -8.07
CA ILE A 231 -2.80 19.53 -8.04
C ILE A 231 -2.68 20.00 -6.57
N GLY A 232 -1.73 20.89 -6.30
CA GLY A 232 -1.50 21.47 -4.96
C GLY A 232 -2.51 22.54 -4.56
N LYS A 233 -2.38 23.02 -3.32
CA LYS A 233 -3.20 24.09 -2.70
C LYS A 233 -4.70 23.81 -2.75
N LYS A 234 -5.09 22.54 -2.56
CA LYS A 234 -6.49 22.11 -2.53
C LYS A 234 -7.06 22.13 -1.12
N THR A 235 -8.21 22.77 -0.98
CA THR A 235 -9.00 22.82 0.25
C THR A 235 -9.77 21.52 0.43
N TYR A 236 -9.87 21.02 1.66
CA TYR A 236 -10.74 19.87 1.94
C TYR A 236 -12.20 20.23 1.59
N PRO A 237 -12.99 19.33 0.98
CA PRO A 237 -12.72 17.92 0.68
C PRO A 237 -12.14 17.66 -0.73
N ASP A 238 -11.70 18.68 -1.47
CA ASP A 238 -11.23 18.51 -2.85
C ASP A 238 -10.08 17.51 -2.96
N SER A 239 -10.05 16.76 -4.07
CA SER A 239 -8.96 15.84 -4.40
C SER A 239 -7.67 16.59 -4.75
N GLY A 240 -6.53 15.94 -4.54
CA GLY A 240 -5.22 16.51 -4.81
C GLY A 240 -4.34 16.63 -3.58
N SER A 241 -3.37 17.54 -3.67
CA SER A 241 -2.42 17.82 -2.61
C SER A 241 -2.77 19.12 -1.88
N TRP A 242 -2.61 19.14 -0.56
CA TRP A 242 -2.91 20.33 0.24
C TRP A 242 -1.79 21.37 0.21
N THR A 243 -0.57 20.97 -0.14
CA THR A 243 0.61 21.86 -0.23
C THR A 243 0.93 22.21 -1.68
N THR A 244 1.84 21.45 -2.30
CA THR A 244 2.34 21.65 -3.66
C THR A 244 1.85 20.55 -4.59
N THR A 245 1.92 20.77 -5.89
CA THR A 245 1.58 19.74 -6.87
C THR A 245 2.58 18.59 -6.78
N LEU A 246 2.06 17.38 -6.62
CA LEU A 246 2.86 16.16 -6.51
C LEU A 246 2.48 15.21 -7.64
N ARG A 247 3.48 14.50 -8.16
CA ARG A 247 3.33 13.61 -9.31
C ARG A 247 4.10 12.32 -9.04
N PRO A 248 3.45 11.30 -8.46
CA PRO A 248 4.00 9.95 -8.42
C PRO A 248 4.09 9.37 -9.83
N ASP A 249 5.07 8.47 -10.05
CA ASP A 249 5.25 7.82 -11.36
C ASP A 249 4.06 6.93 -11.69
N TYR A 250 3.55 6.19 -10.70
CA TYR A 250 2.34 5.38 -10.85
C TYR A 250 1.38 5.57 -9.68
N THR A 251 0.09 5.46 -9.97
CA THR A 251 -0.95 5.46 -8.94
C THR A 251 -2.01 4.44 -9.27
N LEU A 252 -2.29 3.58 -8.29
CA LEU A 252 -3.40 2.64 -8.31
C LEU A 252 -4.48 3.14 -7.34
N SER A 253 -5.67 3.42 -7.85
CA SER A 253 -6.79 3.93 -7.07
C SER A 253 -7.91 2.91 -6.98
N PHE A 254 -8.54 2.82 -5.81
CA PHE A 254 -9.66 1.92 -5.52
C PHE A 254 -10.81 2.70 -4.87
N TRP A 255 -12.05 2.47 -5.30
CA TRP A 255 -13.24 2.98 -4.62
C TRP A 255 -14.47 2.10 -4.88
N PRO A 256 -15.53 2.18 -4.07
CA PRO A 256 -16.72 1.34 -4.24
C PRO A 256 -17.41 1.53 -5.59
N TYR A 257 -17.87 0.44 -6.20
CA TYR A 257 -18.75 0.50 -7.37
C TYR A 257 -20.10 1.16 -7.02
N GLY A 258 -20.68 1.88 -7.98
CA GLY A 258 -21.93 2.63 -7.80
C GLY A 258 -21.78 4.05 -7.26
N ILE A 259 -20.54 4.47 -6.94
CA ILE A 259 -20.21 5.82 -6.46
C ILE A 259 -19.29 6.49 -7.47
N SER A 260 -19.57 7.76 -7.82
CA SER A 260 -18.67 8.53 -8.68
C SER A 260 -17.34 8.78 -7.98
N GLU A 261 -16.26 8.92 -8.73
CA GLU A 261 -14.95 9.26 -8.16
C GLU A 261 -15.01 10.55 -7.33
N THR A 262 -15.72 11.57 -7.83
CA THR A 262 -15.87 12.85 -7.13
C THR A 262 -16.56 12.71 -5.77
N GLU A 263 -17.53 11.80 -5.66
CA GLU A 263 -18.22 11.55 -4.40
C GLU A 263 -17.38 10.67 -3.47
N ALA A 264 -16.68 9.68 -4.04
CA ALA A 264 -15.77 8.85 -3.28
C ALA A 264 -14.60 9.65 -2.70
N GLU A 265 -14.10 10.66 -3.42
CA GLU A 265 -13.13 11.64 -2.91
C GLU A 265 -13.72 12.45 -1.74
N LYS A 266 -14.93 13.00 -1.90
CA LYS A 266 -15.56 13.82 -0.86
C LYS A 266 -15.83 13.06 0.43
N GLN A 267 -16.22 11.78 0.32
CA GLN A 267 -16.59 10.94 1.46
C GLN A 267 -15.44 10.09 2.00
N GLU A 268 -14.19 10.35 1.61
CA GLU A 268 -13.03 9.56 2.05
C GLU A 268 -13.10 8.06 1.67
N LEU A 269 -13.90 7.69 0.65
CA LEU A 269 -14.11 6.31 0.22
C LEU A 269 -13.09 5.81 -0.80
N ILE A 270 -12.45 6.72 -1.52
CA ILE A 270 -11.36 6.39 -2.44
C ILE A 270 -10.05 6.20 -1.67
N VAL A 271 -9.17 5.34 -2.20
CA VAL A 271 -7.77 5.29 -1.78
C VAL A 271 -6.84 5.29 -2.97
N HIS A 272 -5.73 5.99 -2.83
CA HIS A 272 -4.61 5.96 -3.75
C HIS A 272 -3.42 5.20 -3.15
N VAL A 273 -2.81 4.34 -3.95
CA VAL A 273 -1.54 3.69 -3.66
C VAL A 273 -0.54 4.15 -4.72
N HIS A 274 0.55 4.77 -4.28
CA HIS A 274 1.54 5.36 -5.15
C HIS A 274 2.79 4.50 -5.26
N PHE A 275 3.38 4.50 -6.45
CA PHE A 275 4.64 3.82 -6.72
C PHE A 275 5.60 4.77 -7.45
N ASP A 276 6.88 4.74 -7.08
CA ASP A 276 7.94 5.56 -7.69
C ASP A 276 9.08 4.65 -8.16
N ALA A 277 9.52 4.82 -9.41
CA ALA A 277 10.58 4.03 -10.01
C ALA A 277 11.96 4.56 -9.62
N LYS A 278 12.82 3.70 -9.08
CA LYS A 278 14.20 4.06 -8.73
C LYS A 278 15.19 3.03 -9.23
N TYR A 279 15.94 3.39 -10.27
CA TYR A 279 16.93 2.49 -10.88
C TYR A 279 18.19 2.29 -10.01
N LYS A 280 18.60 3.31 -9.25
CA LYS A 280 19.74 3.20 -8.32
C LYS A 280 19.26 3.47 -6.91
N ILE A 281 19.15 2.40 -6.13
CA ILE A 281 19.06 2.51 -4.69
C ILE A 281 20.48 2.40 -4.14
N ALA A 282 21.06 3.54 -3.77
CA ALA A 282 22.11 3.52 -2.77
C ALA A 282 21.39 3.57 -1.42
N ASN A 283 21.39 2.45 -0.70
CA ASN A 283 21.11 2.38 0.74
C ASN A 283 19.65 2.39 1.23
N LEU A 284 18.59 2.39 0.41
CA LEU A 284 17.20 2.39 0.96
C LEU A 284 16.91 1.14 1.82
N THR A 285 17.45 -0.01 1.43
CA THR A 285 17.40 -1.23 2.25
C THR A 285 18.19 -1.09 3.53
N ASP A 286 19.38 -0.49 3.46
CA ASP A 286 20.25 -0.29 4.62
C ASP A 286 19.66 0.74 5.59
N ILE A 287 18.94 1.75 5.09
CA ILE A 287 18.27 2.78 5.87
C ILE A 287 17.05 2.22 6.60
N LEU A 288 16.22 1.40 5.92
CA LEU A 288 15.05 0.78 6.53
C LEU A 288 15.41 -0.32 7.54
N GLU A 289 16.62 -0.87 7.47
CA GLU A 289 17.16 -1.86 8.41
C GLU A 289 17.96 -1.23 9.58
N ARG A 290 18.42 0.04 9.46
CA ARG A 290 19.15 0.78 10.52
C ARG A 290 18.18 1.40 11.53
N ASN A 291 18.32 1.03 12.80
CA ASN A 291 17.40 1.43 13.88
C ASN A 291 18.12 2.02 15.12
N ASN A 292 19.40 2.40 15.04
CA ASN A 292 20.17 2.83 16.21
C ASN A 292 20.40 4.35 16.25
N GLU A 293 20.38 4.96 17.44
CA GLU A 293 20.59 6.42 17.61
C GLU A 293 21.92 6.92 17.05
N ASN A 294 22.99 6.10 17.09
CA ASN A 294 24.30 6.45 16.53
C ASN A 294 24.27 6.66 15.00
N ASP A 295 23.35 6.00 14.29
CA ASP A 295 23.21 6.15 12.84
C ASP A 295 22.63 7.53 12.46
N LEU A 296 21.87 8.16 13.38
CA LEU A 296 21.24 9.47 13.17
C LEU A 296 22.26 10.61 13.23
N ASP A 297 23.30 10.49 14.04
CA ASP A 297 24.35 11.51 14.15
C ASP A 297 25.28 11.49 12.93
N GLU A 298 25.60 10.30 12.41
CA GLU A 298 26.28 10.15 11.11
C GLU A 298 25.44 10.74 9.96
N GLU A 299 24.12 10.48 9.97
CA GLU A 299 23.22 11.05 8.95
C GLU A 299 23.15 12.58 9.04
N LYS A 300 23.14 13.17 10.23
CA LYS A 300 23.20 14.64 10.40
C LYS A 300 24.49 15.22 9.85
N GLU A 301 25.63 14.56 10.08
CA GLU A 301 26.91 15.00 9.52
C GLU A 301 26.94 14.92 8.00
N GLU A 302 26.36 13.87 7.42
CA GLU A 302 26.26 13.72 5.96
C GLU A 302 25.26 14.70 5.33
N ASN A 303 24.13 14.95 5.97
CA ASN A 303 23.15 15.96 5.57
C ASN A 303 23.77 17.37 5.62
N ARG A 304 24.60 17.69 6.62
CA ARG A 304 25.38 18.94 6.67
C ARG A 304 26.40 19.06 5.54
N LYS A 305 26.91 17.92 5.03
CA LYS A 305 27.76 17.83 3.84
C LYS A 305 26.95 17.84 2.53
N GLY A 306 25.62 17.99 2.60
CA GLY A 306 24.71 18.06 1.44
C GLY A 306 24.36 16.70 0.82
N ILE A 307 24.65 15.58 1.49
CA ILE A 307 24.40 14.24 1.00
C ILE A 307 23.11 13.70 1.64
N TYR A 308 22.00 13.80 0.93
CA TYR A 308 20.69 13.31 1.39
C TYR A 308 20.45 11.86 0.93
N LYS A 309 20.91 10.88 1.71
CA LYS A 309 20.70 9.45 1.41
C LYS A 309 19.22 9.03 1.49
N ASN A 310 18.40 9.78 2.24
CA ASN A 310 17.01 9.42 2.55
C ASN A 310 15.97 10.13 1.66
N ALA A 311 16.40 10.83 0.62
CA ALA A 311 15.52 11.69 -0.18
C ALA A 311 14.32 10.94 -0.79
N ASP A 312 14.52 9.70 -1.22
CA ASP A 312 13.46 8.88 -1.81
C ASP A 312 12.43 8.41 -0.76
N LEU A 313 12.88 8.06 0.46
CA LEU A 313 11.98 7.71 1.56
C LEU A 313 11.17 8.93 2.03
N LEU A 314 11.83 10.08 2.18
CA LEU A 314 11.17 11.35 2.50
C LEU A 314 10.14 11.74 1.45
N LYS A 315 10.43 11.49 0.17
CA LYS A 315 9.48 11.68 -0.93
C LYS A 315 8.25 10.78 -0.76
N MET A 316 8.41 9.53 -0.33
CA MET A 316 7.27 8.63 -0.10
C MET A 316 6.41 9.09 1.10
N HIS A 317 7.03 9.54 2.20
CA HIS A 317 6.31 10.18 3.30
C HIS A 317 5.56 11.44 2.83
N ALA A 318 6.19 12.26 2.00
CA ALA A 318 5.56 13.46 1.46
C ALA A 318 4.34 13.11 0.58
N TYR A 319 4.40 12.05 -0.24
CA TYR A 319 3.23 11.58 -0.97
C TYR A 319 2.12 11.13 -0.03
N LYS A 320 2.46 10.29 0.96
CA LYS A 320 1.51 9.75 1.94
C LYS A 320 0.77 10.84 2.72
N ASP A 321 1.48 11.91 3.10
CA ASP A 321 0.93 12.97 3.94
C ASP A 321 0.28 14.11 3.13
N ALA A 322 0.88 14.51 2.01
CA ALA A 322 0.43 15.67 1.26
C ALA A 322 -0.70 15.35 0.27
N ILE A 323 -0.70 14.17 -0.36
CA ILE A 323 -1.75 13.75 -1.27
C ILE A 323 -2.89 13.13 -0.45
N ARG A 324 -4.09 13.69 -0.57
CA ARG A 324 -5.27 13.21 0.16
C ARG A 324 -5.62 11.79 -0.22
N ARG A 325 -6.17 11.03 0.74
CA ARG A 325 -6.57 9.62 0.57
C ARG A 325 -5.45 8.69 0.12
N THR A 326 -4.20 9.04 0.40
CA THR A 326 -3.09 8.13 0.15
C THR A 326 -3.06 7.03 1.19
N GLY A 327 -3.28 5.79 0.75
CA GLY A 327 -3.14 4.60 1.57
C GLY A 327 -1.70 4.09 1.63
N GLY A 328 -0.87 4.37 0.65
CA GLY A 328 0.54 4.00 0.75
C GLY A 328 1.38 4.53 -0.39
N ALA A 329 2.68 4.59 -0.15
CA ALA A 329 3.65 5.03 -1.12
C ALA A 329 4.86 4.09 -1.10
N TYR A 330 5.20 3.51 -2.25
CA TYR A 330 6.19 2.45 -2.35
C TYR A 330 7.21 2.74 -3.45
N VAL A 331 8.43 2.27 -3.26
CA VAL A 331 9.50 2.38 -4.27
C VAL A 331 9.61 1.08 -5.06
N LEU A 332 9.66 1.15 -6.38
CA LEU A 332 9.97 0.02 -7.25
C LEU A 332 11.42 0.13 -7.72
N TYR A 333 12.21 -0.94 -7.54
CA TYR A 333 13.65 -0.87 -7.82
C TYR A 333 14.26 -2.20 -8.26
N PRO A 334 15.38 -2.19 -9.01
CA PRO A 334 15.99 -3.40 -9.54
C PRO A 334 16.93 -4.06 -8.52
N GLY A 335 16.44 -4.40 -7.32
CA GLY A 335 17.21 -5.09 -6.27
C GLY A 335 16.58 -6.41 -5.83
N ASP A 336 16.99 -6.95 -4.68
CA ASP A 336 16.70 -8.35 -4.30
C ASP A 336 15.79 -8.50 -3.08
N LYS A 337 15.52 -7.43 -2.33
CA LYS A 337 14.79 -7.50 -1.05
C LYS A 337 13.48 -6.70 -1.12
N SER A 338 12.35 -7.30 -0.77
CA SER A 338 11.15 -6.55 -0.43
C SER A 338 11.22 -6.02 0.99
N ILE A 339 10.80 -4.77 1.19
CA ILE A 339 10.57 -4.20 2.50
C ILE A 339 9.18 -3.60 2.51
N ASN A 340 8.35 -4.04 3.45
CA ASN A 340 7.00 -3.51 3.64
C ASN A 340 6.83 -3.11 5.10
N GLN A 341 6.76 -1.81 5.35
CA GLN A 341 6.50 -1.25 6.66
C GLN A 341 5.05 -0.81 6.76
N LYS A 342 4.33 -1.43 7.69
CA LYS A 342 2.97 -1.06 8.05
C LYS A 342 3.03 0.08 9.04
N GLY A 343 2.26 1.14 8.81
CA GLY A 343 2.16 2.28 9.73
C GLY A 343 1.39 1.93 11.00
N PHE A 344 0.46 0.97 10.92
CA PHE A 344 -0.34 0.48 12.03
C PHE A 344 -0.53 -1.05 11.91
N HIS A 345 -1.58 -1.59 12.53
CA HIS A 345 -1.92 -3.01 12.55
C HIS A 345 -2.52 -3.53 11.22
N GLU A 346 -2.58 -2.71 10.18
CA GLU A 346 -3.18 -3.02 8.87
C GLU A 346 -2.17 -2.79 7.73
N ILE A 347 -2.44 -3.36 6.56
CA ILE A 347 -1.56 -3.27 5.38
C ILE A 347 -1.42 -1.82 4.90
N ILE A 348 -2.52 -1.08 4.96
CA ILE A 348 -2.60 0.35 4.66
C ILE A 348 -3.08 1.06 5.93
N PRO A 349 -2.45 2.16 6.37
CA PRO A 349 -1.38 2.88 5.67
C PRO A 349 0.02 2.25 5.75
N GLY A 350 0.79 2.31 4.66
CA GLY A 350 2.11 1.67 4.57
C GLY A 350 3.13 2.39 3.69
N LEU A 351 4.40 2.06 3.89
CA LEU A 351 5.55 2.52 3.11
C LEU A 351 6.48 1.33 2.85
N GLY A 352 7.20 1.33 1.74
CA GLY A 352 8.10 0.22 1.47
C GLY A 352 8.80 0.29 0.13
N ALA A 353 9.49 -0.79 -0.21
CA ALA A 353 10.18 -0.97 -1.47
C ALA A 353 9.99 -2.40 -1.98
N PHE A 354 9.66 -2.55 -3.26
CA PHE A 354 9.49 -3.83 -3.93
C PHE A 354 10.54 -4.03 -5.03
N PRO A 355 11.23 -5.17 -5.03
CA PRO A 355 12.20 -5.49 -6.06
C PRO A 355 11.47 -5.84 -7.36
N VAL A 356 11.75 -5.13 -8.46
CA VAL A 356 11.23 -5.47 -9.78
C VAL A 356 12.34 -5.38 -10.83
N LYS A 357 12.73 -6.53 -11.37
CA LYS A 357 13.91 -6.70 -12.24
C LYS A 357 13.54 -7.04 -13.68
N PRO A 358 14.30 -6.55 -14.69
CA PRO A 358 14.20 -7.00 -16.08
C PRO A 358 14.72 -8.43 -16.28
N SER A 359 14.03 -9.42 -15.70
CA SER A 359 14.36 -10.84 -15.76
C SER A 359 13.15 -11.65 -16.25
N LYS A 360 13.40 -12.72 -17.03
CA LYS A 360 12.36 -13.62 -17.53
C LYS A 360 11.96 -14.72 -16.53
N THR A 361 12.79 -15.01 -15.54
CA THR A 361 12.60 -16.14 -14.61
C THR A 361 12.23 -15.71 -13.20
N ASP A 362 12.75 -14.58 -12.76
CA ASP A 362 12.48 -14.01 -11.43
C ASP A 362 12.57 -12.48 -11.52
N SER A 363 11.45 -11.88 -11.89
CA SER A 363 11.32 -10.43 -12.04
C SER A 363 10.96 -9.73 -10.74
N GLY A 364 10.77 -10.45 -9.61
CA GLY A 364 10.23 -9.88 -8.36
C GLY A 364 8.77 -9.43 -8.44
N ILE A 365 8.13 -9.49 -9.62
CA ILE A 365 6.74 -9.06 -9.83
C ILE A 365 5.72 -9.89 -9.02
N GLY A 366 6.09 -11.11 -8.61
CA GLY A 366 5.24 -11.99 -7.81
C GLY A 366 4.98 -11.46 -6.41
N GLU A 367 5.99 -10.87 -5.76
CA GLU A 367 5.85 -10.24 -4.44
C GLU A 367 4.96 -9.00 -4.54
N LEU A 368 5.14 -8.19 -5.58
CA LEU A 368 4.27 -7.04 -5.85
C LEU A 368 2.83 -7.47 -6.14
N LYS A 369 2.64 -8.57 -6.87
CA LYS A 369 1.31 -9.16 -7.13
C LYS A 369 0.63 -9.56 -5.83
N ALA A 370 1.32 -10.31 -4.97
CA ALA A 370 0.80 -10.74 -3.68
C ALA A 370 0.41 -9.53 -2.82
N PHE A 371 1.26 -8.51 -2.79
CA PHE A 371 0.99 -7.27 -2.08
C PHE A 371 -0.26 -6.52 -2.59
N ILE A 372 -0.43 -6.39 -3.91
CA ILE A 372 -1.63 -5.75 -4.48
C ILE A 372 -2.90 -6.56 -4.14
N LEU A 373 -2.82 -7.90 -4.15
CA LEU A 373 -3.92 -8.77 -3.72
C LEU A 373 -4.26 -8.59 -2.23
N GLU A 374 -3.26 -8.48 -1.37
CA GLU A 374 -3.45 -8.16 0.06
C GLU A 374 -4.14 -6.81 0.27
N ILE A 375 -3.76 -5.79 -0.50
CA ILE A 375 -4.44 -4.48 -0.49
C ILE A 375 -5.92 -4.64 -0.87
N ILE A 376 -6.22 -5.38 -1.92
CA ILE A 376 -7.59 -5.59 -2.39
C ILE A 376 -8.43 -6.29 -1.30
N GLU A 377 -7.89 -7.34 -0.68
CA GLU A 377 -8.56 -8.05 0.42
C GLU A 377 -8.84 -7.12 1.61
N HIS A 378 -7.88 -6.26 1.95
CA HIS A 378 -8.07 -5.23 2.97
C HIS A 378 -9.19 -4.25 2.62
N PHE A 379 -9.33 -3.85 1.35
CA PHE A 379 -10.42 -3.00 0.86
C PHE A 379 -11.77 -3.69 0.79
N ILE A 380 -11.81 -5.01 0.60
CA ILE A 380 -13.06 -5.78 0.65
C ILE A 380 -13.61 -5.77 2.09
N ASN A 381 -12.74 -5.80 3.10
CA ASN A 381 -13.12 -5.74 4.52
C ASN A 381 -13.67 -4.36 4.94
N ARG A 382 -15.01 -4.26 5.04
CA ARG A 382 -15.74 -3.06 5.51
C ARG A 382 -15.62 -2.77 7.01
N ALA A 383 -15.06 -3.69 7.79
CA ALA A 383 -14.86 -3.52 9.24
C ALA A 383 -13.42 -3.12 9.60
N SER A 384 -12.57 -2.83 8.60
CA SER A 384 -11.18 -2.43 8.78
C SER A 384 -11.04 -1.12 9.59
N GLN A 385 -9.91 -0.98 10.27
CA GLN A 385 -9.53 0.25 10.96
C GLN A 385 -9.44 1.41 9.96
N ARG A 386 -8.95 1.17 8.74
CA ARG A 386 -9.01 2.14 7.64
C ARG A 386 -10.41 2.67 7.40
N GLU A 387 -11.42 1.80 7.29
CA GLU A 387 -12.80 2.25 7.02
C GLU A 387 -13.35 3.10 8.17
N LYS A 388 -13.03 2.72 9.42
CA LYS A 388 -13.38 3.51 10.60
C LYS A 388 -12.69 4.87 10.59
N ILE A 389 -11.41 4.93 10.25
CA ILE A 389 -10.66 6.19 10.13
C ILE A 389 -11.26 7.06 9.04
N ALA A 390 -11.48 6.52 7.83
CA ALA A 390 -12.08 7.24 6.71
C ALA A 390 -13.43 7.86 7.06
N TYR A 391 -14.33 7.07 7.68
CA TYR A 391 -15.61 7.57 8.14
C TYR A 391 -15.45 8.69 9.18
N ARG A 392 -14.57 8.54 10.18
CA ARG A 392 -14.35 9.58 11.20
C ARG A 392 -13.71 10.84 10.63
N THR A 393 -12.76 10.70 9.71
CA THR A 393 -12.18 11.84 8.98
C THR A 393 -13.26 12.59 8.22
N PHE A 394 -14.13 11.88 7.48
CA PHE A 394 -15.26 12.49 6.82
C PHE A 394 -16.20 13.18 7.81
N ASP A 395 -16.60 12.49 8.88
CA ASP A 395 -17.54 12.99 9.88
C ASP A 395 -17.04 14.26 10.59
N ILE A 396 -15.74 14.32 10.90
CA ILE A 396 -15.08 15.45 11.56
C ILE A 396 -14.89 16.64 10.61
N TYR A 397 -14.40 16.40 9.39
CA TYR A 397 -13.99 17.48 8.48
C TYR A 397 -15.02 17.87 7.43
N LYS A 398 -16.17 17.17 7.32
CA LYS A 398 -17.25 17.50 6.37
C LYS A 398 -17.71 18.95 6.49
N ASN A 399 -17.63 19.52 7.70
CA ASN A 399 -17.97 20.90 8.00
C ASN A 399 -16.76 21.61 8.65
N PRO A 400 -16.59 22.92 8.44
CA PRO A 400 -15.62 23.70 9.19
C PRO A 400 -15.99 23.74 10.68
N PRO A 401 -15.02 23.96 11.59
CA PRO A 401 -15.30 24.11 13.01
C PRO A 401 -16.33 25.24 13.27
N GLU A 402 -17.37 24.93 14.02
CA GLU A 402 -18.38 25.91 14.40
C GLU A 402 -17.83 26.85 15.47
N SER A 403 -17.99 28.17 15.29
CA SER A 403 -17.57 29.16 16.27
C SER A 403 -18.27 28.99 17.62
N GLU A 404 -19.44 28.36 17.62
CA GLU A 404 -20.18 28.03 18.82
C GLU A 404 -19.56 26.86 19.58
N ASN A 405 -18.76 25.96 19.00
CA ASN A 405 -18.22 24.82 19.75
C ASN A 405 -16.90 25.14 20.48
N VAL A 406 -16.48 26.40 20.51
CA VAL A 406 -15.25 26.83 21.18
C VAL A 406 -15.46 26.86 22.70
N VAL A 407 -14.72 26.00 23.41
CA VAL A 407 -14.63 25.97 24.88
C VAL A 407 -13.19 26.22 25.30
N LYS A 408 -12.98 27.19 26.21
CA LYS A 408 -11.66 27.52 26.78
C LYS A 408 -11.64 27.47 28.32
N GLU A 409 -12.66 26.85 28.90
CA GLU A 409 -12.79 26.66 30.34
C GLU A 409 -12.02 25.41 30.80
N PRO A 410 -11.61 25.34 32.09
CA PRO A 410 -11.05 24.13 32.66
C PRO A 410 -12.00 22.94 32.52
N LEU A 411 -11.49 21.83 32.00
CA LEU A 411 -12.18 20.55 31.84
C LEU A 411 -11.21 19.42 32.16
N PRO A 412 -11.71 18.27 32.63
CA PRO A 412 -10.87 17.08 32.80
C PRO A 412 -10.21 16.71 31.47
N GLU A 413 -8.92 16.41 31.52
CA GLU A 413 -8.17 16.08 30.30
C GLU A 413 -8.69 14.77 29.65
N ALA A 414 -8.66 14.71 28.33
CA ALA A 414 -9.24 13.60 27.56
C ALA A 414 -8.29 12.38 27.46
N TYR A 415 -7.96 11.76 28.60
CA TYR A 415 -7.05 10.61 28.72
C TYR A 415 -7.66 9.45 29.53
N ASN A 416 -7.13 8.24 29.36
CA ASN A 416 -7.60 7.02 30.04
C ASN A 416 -9.12 6.83 29.94
N THR A 417 -9.83 6.78 31.07
CA THR A 417 -11.28 6.62 31.15
C THR A 417 -12.05 7.82 30.61
N ASN A 418 -11.39 8.98 30.47
CA ASN A 418 -11.94 10.20 29.90
C ASN A 418 -11.52 10.40 28.43
N ARG A 419 -10.94 9.39 27.75
CA ARG A 419 -10.42 9.54 26.38
C ARG A 419 -11.46 10.04 25.37
N ASP A 420 -12.72 9.71 25.60
CA ASP A 420 -13.90 10.10 24.83
C ASP A 420 -14.62 11.34 25.41
N LEU A 421 -13.97 12.13 26.26
CA LEU A 421 -14.50 13.41 26.77
C LEU A 421 -14.25 14.53 25.75
N ILE A 422 -15.01 14.51 24.66
CA ILE A 422 -15.04 15.59 23.66
C ILE A 422 -16.23 16.49 23.97
N PRO A 423 -16.07 17.80 24.27
CA PRO A 423 -17.12 18.62 24.86
C PRO A 423 -18.43 18.73 24.05
N ASP A 424 -18.35 18.76 22.73
CA ASP A 424 -19.48 18.84 21.81
C ASP A 424 -20.09 17.47 21.49
N GLU A 425 -19.42 16.37 21.84
CA GLU A 425 -19.96 15.00 21.77
C GLU A 425 -20.28 14.39 23.15
N THR A 426 -20.03 15.13 24.23
CA THR A 426 -20.31 14.73 25.61
C THR A 426 -21.57 15.43 26.09
N PHE A 427 -22.55 14.67 26.54
CA PHE A 427 -23.85 15.22 26.95
C PHE A 427 -24.03 15.20 28.47
N VAL A 428 -24.79 16.18 28.95
CA VAL A 428 -25.22 16.36 30.33
C VAL A 428 -26.73 16.32 30.37
N LEU A 429 -27.28 15.40 31.16
CA LEU A 429 -28.71 15.38 31.48
C LEU A 429 -28.98 16.44 32.55
N VAL A 430 -30.02 17.24 32.34
CA VAL A 430 -30.52 18.18 33.35
C VAL A 430 -31.77 17.58 33.97
N GLY A 431 -31.69 17.28 35.25
CA GLY A 431 -32.73 16.59 36.02
C GLY A 431 -33.33 17.46 37.10
N TYR A 432 -34.61 17.24 37.38
CA TYR A 432 -35.35 17.93 38.44
C TYR A 432 -35.61 17.03 39.65
N TYR A 433 -35.51 17.57 40.86
CA TYR A 433 -36.00 16.92 42.08
C TYR A 433 -37.07 17.78 42.78
N ASN A 434 -38.11 17.13 43.31
CA ASN A 434 -39.32 17.80 43.82
C ASN A 434 -39.29 18.10 45.33
N SER A 435 -38.44 17.41 46.10
CA SER A 435 -38.40 17.56 47.56
C SER A 435 -37.01 17.24 48.11
N GLN A 436 -36.72 17.75 49.31
CA GLN A 436 -35.50 17.41 50.05
C GLN A 436 -35.39 15.91 50.31
N GLU A 437 -36.50 15.23 50.59
CA GLU A 437 -36.53 13.77 50.79
C GLU A 437 -36.09 13.00 49.52
N GLN A 438 -36.48 13.48 48.34
CA GLN A 438 -36.03 12.89 47.07
C GLN A 438 -34.52 13.12 46.90
N TYR A 439 -34.04 14.31 47.22
CA TYR A 439 -32.62 14.64 47.12
C TYR A 439 -31.75 13.83 48.09
N ASP A 440 -32.18 13.66 49.33
CA ASP A 440 -31.50 12.83 50.32
C ASP A 440 -31.49 11.35 49.90
N TRP A 441 -32.57 10.87 49.25
CA TRP A 441 -32.62 9.55 48.65
C TRP A 441 -31.60 9.40 47.51
N ILE A 442 -31.50 10.39 46.62
CA ILE A 442 -30.51 10.41 45.52
C ILE A 442 -29.09 10.33 46.10
N LYS A 443 -28.75 11.21 47.05
CA LYS A 443 -27.44 11.24 47.71
C LYS A 443 -27.08 9.93 48.40
N ARG A 444 -28.03 9.33 49.11
CA ARG A 444 -27.81 8.10 49.87
C ARG A 444 -27.68 6.86 48.98
N THR A 445 -28.45 6.79 47.90
CA THR A 445 -28.55 5.57 47.08
C THR A 445 -27.72 5.61 45.80
N GLY A 446 -27.31 6.80 45.35
CA GLY A 446 -26.68 6.99 44.04
C GLY A 446 -27.62 6.63 42.89
N LEU A 447 -28.94 6.76 43.08
CA LEU A 447 -29.95 6.47 42.09
C LEU A 447 -30.70 7.75 41.72
N TYR A 448 -30.97 7.92 40.42
CA TYR A 448 -31.84 8.98 39.93
C TYR A 448 -32.88 8.41 38.98
N ASN A 449 -34.13 8.85 39.12
CA ASN A 449 -35.27 8.32 38.39
C ASN A 449 -35.93 9.36 37.49
N PHE A 450 -36.25 8.95 36.26
CA PHE A 450 -37.03 9.70 35.30
C PHE A 450 -38.39 9.03 35.10
N ARG A 451 -39.40 9.82 34.75
CA ARG A 451 -40.70 9.27 34.36
C ARG A 451 -40.59 8.56 33.02
N MET A 452 -41.31 7.45 32.89
CA MET A 452 -41.43 6.65 31.67
C MET A 452 -42.87 6.72 31.15
N GLY A 453 -43.07 6.55 29.84
CA GLY A 453 -44.39 6.50 29.20
C GLY A 453 -44.54 7.56 28.12
N SER A 454 -45.78 7.82 27.70
CA SER A 454 -46.12 8.85 26.69
C SER A 454 -46.62 10.16 27.29
N GLY A 455 -46.57 10.30 28.62
CA GLY A 455 -47.06 11.47 29.34
C GLY A 455 -46.07 12.65 29.35
N ALA A 456 -46.55 13.84 29.68
CA ALA A 456 -45.70 15.02 29.79
C ALA A 456 -44.59 14.84 30.85
N GLY A 457 -43.34 15.14 30.47
CA GLY A 457 -42.16 14.97 31.31
C GLY A 457 -41.55 13.57 31.32
N SER A 458 -41.97 12.68 30.43
CA SER A 458 -41.25 11.43 30.15
C SER A 458 -39.90 11.70 29.49
N LEU A 459 -38.87 10.97 29.88
CA LEU A 459 -37.55 11.07 29.25
C LEU A 459 -37.58 10.48 27.83
N ILE A 460 -37.06 11.23 26.86
CA ILE A 460 -36.87 10.77 25.47
C ILE A 460 -35.57 9.95 25.42
N LEU A 461 -35.62 8.74 24.85
CA LEU A 461 -34.44 7.88 24.71
C LEU A 461 -33.79 8.08 23.33
N ASP A 462 -33.11 9.21 23.16
CA ASP A 462 -32.24 9.51 22.02
C ASP A 462 -30.77 9.19 22.34
N LYS A 463 -29.88 9.44 21.37
CA LYS A 463 -28.43 9.17 21.52
C LYS A 463 -27.86 10.03 22.64
N GLU A 464 -28.21 11.30 22.69
CA GLU A 464 -27.74 12.29 23.66
C GLU A 464 -28.09 11.86 25.08
N THR A 465 -29.33 11.44 25.31
CA THR A 465 -29.82 11.00 26.61
C THR A 465 -29.13 9.73 27.08
N VAL A 466 -29.03 8.72 26.22
CA VAL A 466 -28.46 7.41 26.60
C VAL A 466 -26.94 7.48 26.77
N SER A 467 -26.25 8.37 26.05
CA SER A 467 -24.79 8.55 26.13
C SER A 467 -24.34 9.67 27.08
N SER A 468 -25.28 10.33 27.78
CA SER A 468 -24.94 11.36 28.74
C SER A 468 -24.01 10.84 29.84
N LYS A 469 -22.94 11.60 30.10
CA LYS A 469 -21.93 11.26 31.12
C LYS A 469 -22.19 11.90 32.46
N TYR A 470 -22.92 13.01 32.47
CA TYR A 470 -23.20 13.77 33.68
C TYR A 470 -24.70 14.02 33.84
N LEU A 471 -25.10 14.26 35.09
CA LEU A 471 -26.43 14.68 35.49
C LEU A 471 -26.31 15.95 36.33
N LEU A 472 -26.85 17.06 35.86
CA LEU A 472 -26.99 18.31 36.62
C LEU A 472 -28.37 18.35 37.26
N LEU A 473 -28.43 18.45 38.59
CA LEU A 473 -29.70 18.49 39.33
C LEU A 473 -30.12 19.91 39.66
N HIS A 474 -31.40 20.21 39.58
CA HIS A 474 -31.96 21.48 40.05
C HIS A 474 -33.36 21.28 40.66
N THR A 475 -33.84 22.28 41.39
CA THR A 475 -35.18 22.29 41.98
C THR A 475 -35.92 23.60 41.74
N SER A 476 -37.11 23.73 42.36
CA SER A 476 -37.95 24.92 42.24
C SER A 476 -37.26 26.13 42.86
N GLY A 477 -37.22 27.23 42.11
CA GLY A 477 -36.61 28.49 42.56
C GLY A 477 -35.19 28.69 42.05
N ASP A 478 -34.44 27.61 41.75
CA ASP A 478 -33.04 27.70 41.34
C ASP A 478 -32.88 28.45 40.02
N THR A 479 -31.95 29.40 39.98
CA THR A 479 -31.53 30.09 38.74
C THR A 479 -30.26 29.49 38.15
N GLU A 480 -29.50 28.76 38.94
CA GLU A 480 -28.27 28.08 38.59
C GLU A 480 -28.11 26.83 39.47
N SER A 481 -27.25 25.91 39.05
CA SER A 481 -26.93 24.72 39.83
C SER A 481 -25.46 24.35 39.69
N GLY A 482 -24.83 23.93 40.79
CA GLY A 482 -23.52 23.26 40.81
C GLY A 482 -23.63 21.78 41.20
N ASP A 483 -24.85 21.24 41.28
CA ASP A 483 -25.11 19.88 41.75
C ASP A 483 -24.94 18.87 40.62
N LEU A 484 -23.67 18.65 40.24
CA LEU A 484 -23.25 17.81 39.12
C LEU A 484 -22.86 16.41 39.61
N TRP A 485 -23.40 15.41 38.92
CA TRP A 485 -23.18 13.99 39.20
C TRP A 485 -22.65 13.28 37.96
N LYS A 486 -21.82 12.26 38.15
CA LYS A 486 -21.33 11.38 37.09
C LYS A 486 -22.26 10.19 36.93
N ILE A 487 -22.69 9.90 35.71
CA ILE A 487 -23.51 8.73 35.40
C ILE A 487 -22.58 7.52 35.24
N VAL A 488 -22.76 6.50 36.08
CA VAL A 488 -21.92 5.28 36.09
C VAL A 488 -22.64 4.06 35.51
N SER A 489 -23.97 4.13 35.38
CA SER A 489 -24.73 3.11 34.69
C SER A 489 -24.48 3.13 33.18
N ARG A 490 -24.44 1.95 32.54
CA ARG A 490 -24.38 1.81 31.06
C ARG A 490 -25.61 2.39 30.31
N GLY A 491 -26.65 2.74 31.04
CA GLY A 491 -27.93 3.23 30.53
C GLY A 491 -29.04 3.05 31.57
N PRO A 492 -30.23 3.60 31.32
CA PRO A 492 -31.35 3.51 32.26
C PRO A 492 -31.91 2.08 32.35
N LYS A 493 -32.34 1.70 33.56
CA LYS A 493 -33.09 0.46 33.82
C LYS A 493 -34.54 0.77 34.17
N VAL A 494 -35.46 -0.08 33.74
CA VAL A 494 -36.87 0.04 34.12
C VAL A 494 -37.06 -0.50 35.53
N TYR A 495 -37.61 0.33 36.42
CA TYR A 495 -37.99 -0.03 37.78
C TYR A 495 -39.50 0.17 37.91
N SER A 496 -40.19 -0.82 38.47
CA SER A 496 -41.59 -0.66 38.85
C SER A 496 -41.70 0.26 40.07
N LYS A 497 -42.92 0.74 40.32
CA LYS A 497 -43.27 1.43 41.56
C LYS A 497 -42.84 0.64 42.82
N ASP A 498 -43.05 -0.67 42.82
CA ASP A 498 -42.71 -1.54 43.95
C ASP A 498 -41.19 -1.72 44.10
N ASP A 499 -40.42 -1.70 43.01
CA ASP A 499 -38.95 -1.67 43.07
C ASP A 499 -38.46 -0.40 43.75
N LEU A 500 -39.02 0.76 43.37
CA LEU A 500 -38.65 2.05 43.97
C LEU A 500 -39.02 2.14 45.45
N ILE A 501 -40.21 1.66 45.84
CA ILE A 501 -40.61 1.59 47.26
C ILE A 501 -39.63 0.71 48.05
N ARG A 502 -39.26 -0.46 47.52
CA ARG A 502 -38.24 -1.34 48.16
C ARG A 502 -36.86 -0.69 48.26
N LYS A 503 -36.53 0.24 47.35
CA LYS A 503 -35.31 1.04 47.38
C LYS A 503 -35.45 2.31 48.23
N GLY A 504 -36.56 2.50 48.92
CA GLY A 504 -36.81 3.62 49.83
C GLY A 504 -37.06 4.96 49.14
N TYR A 505 -37.52 4.95 47.87
CA TYR A 505 -37.87 6.17 47.13
C TYR A 505 -39.14 6.81 47.71
N PRO A 506 -39.16 8.14 47.92
CA PRO A 506 -40.32 8.82 48.49
C PRO A 506 -41.47 8.92 47.46
N SER A 507 -42.62 8.35 47.82
CA SER A 507 -43.92 8.53 47.15
C SER A 507 -43.91 8.46 45.61
N PRO A 508 -43.60 7.30 45.00
CA PRO A 508 -43.67 7.14 43.54
C PRO A 508 -45.11 7.26 43.01
N SER A 509 -45.28 8.14 42.02
CA SER A 509 -46.58 8.51 41.44
C SER A 509 -46.90 7.84 40.11
N GLN A 510 -45.94 7.19 39.46
CA GLN A 510 -46.10 6.47 38.19
C GLN A 510 -45.88 4.96 38.41
N ASP A 511 -46.39 4.14 37.49
CA ASP A 511 -46.24 2.67 37.58
C ASP A 511 -44.81 2.21 37.30
N ASN A 512 -44.12 2.90 36.39
CA ASN A 512 -42.76 2.57 35.98
C ASN A 512 -41.88 3.81 35.82
N TYR A 513 -40.60 3.63 36.09
CA TYR A 513 -39.57 4.67 36.01
C TYR A 513 -38.33 4.15 35.29
N LEU A 514 -37.62 5.07 34.64
CA LEU A 514 -36.27 4.84 34.14
C LEU A 514 -35.29 5.29 35.21
N VAL A 515 -34.41 4.40 35.67
CA VAL A 515 -33.47 4.68 36.76
C VAL A 515 -32.04 4.56 36.25
N ILE A 516 -31.23 5.58 36.53
CA ILE A 516 -29.79 5.60 36.29
C ILE A 516 -29.02 5.53 37.62
N GLN A 517 -27.78 5.07 37.56
CA GLN A 517 -26.85 5.09 38.69
C GLN A 517 -25.88 6.25 38.53
N ILE A 518 -25.67 6.99 39.61
CA ILE A 518 -24.84 8.19 39.65
C ILE A 518 -23.90 8.17 40.85
N GLU A 519 -22.78 8.86 40.71
CA GLU A 519 -21.80 9.10 41.76
C GLU A 519 -21.41 10.59 41.77
N PRO A 520 -20.95 11.15 42.91
CA PRO A 520 -20.46 12.52 42.95
C PRO A 520 -19.32 12.72 41.97
N VAL A 521 -19.31 13.86 41.28
CA VAL A 521 -18.17 14.25 40.44
C VAL A 521 -16.97 14.55 41.34
N THR A 522 -15.82 13.97 41.01
CA THR A 522 -14.56 14.16 41.76
C THR A 522 -13.51 14.95 40.98
N ASP A 523 -13.83 15.33 39.74
CA ASP A 523 -12.92 16.10 38.90
C ASP A 523 -12.78 17.52 39.46
N ILE A 524 -11.54 17.95 39.71
CA ILE A 524 -11.20 19.21 40.40
C ILE A 524 -11.67 20.41 39.57
N GLU A 525 -11.71 20.28 38.25
CA GLU A 525 -12.13 21.30 37.30
C GLU A 525 -13.61 21.68 37.44
N PHE A 526 -14.41 20.80 38.03
CA PHE A 526 -15.83 21.02 38.30
C PHE A 526 -16.11 21.41 39.76
N ASP A 527 -15.09 21.47 40.61
CA ASP A 527 -15.25 21.86 42.02
C ASP A 527 -15.62 23.34 42.16
N ASN A 528 -16.61 23.63 42.99
CA ASN A 528 -17.16 24.98 43.22
C ASN A 528 -17.60 25.71 41.94
N VAL A 529 -18.05 24.97 40.92
CA VAL A 529 -18.59 25.56 39.69
C VAL A 529 -20.12 25.46 39.71
N SER A 530 -20.80 26.55 39.34
CA SER A 530 -22.24 26.55 39.05
C SER A 530 -22.51 26.89 37.59
N TRP A 531 -23.64 26.42 37.08
CA TRP A 531 -24.07 26.67 35.71
C TRP A 531 -25.48 27.24 35.67
N ASN A 532 -25.67 28.27 34.83
CA ASN A 532 -26.99 28.80 34.52
C ASN A 532 -27.74 27.83 33.59
N PHE A 533 -28.36 26.81 34.16
CA PHE A 533 -29.12 25.81 33.40
C PHE A 533 -30.33 26.42 32.67
N ARG A 534 -30.83 27.58 33.10
CA ARG A 534 -31.93 28.30 32.43
C ARG A 534 -31.51 28.95 31.11
N GLY A 535 -30.20 29.12 30.88
CA GLY A 535 -29.62 29.63 29.63
C GLY A 535 -29.36 28.55 28.58
N LEU A 536 -29.66 27.29 28.89
CA LEU A 536 -29.53 26.18 27.95
C LEU A 536 -30.70 26.19 26.95
N SER A 537 -30.40 25.89 25.70
CA SER A 537 -31.30 25.90 24.54
C SER A 537 -32.56 25.06 24.73
N ASN A 538 -32.43 23.92 25.39
CA ASN A 538 -33.54 22.98 25.64
C ASN A 538 -34.31 23.27 26.94
N TYR A 539 -33.98 24.34 27.67
CA TYR A 539 -34.69 24.70 28.89
C TYR A 539 -36.09 25.25 28.59
N SER A 540 -37.09 24.77 29.34
CA SER A 540 -38.48 25.23 29.26
C SER A 540 -38.92 25.96 30.52
N THR A 541 -39.87 26.90 30.41
CA THR A 541 -40.39 27.66 31.56
C THR A 541 -41.70 27.09 32.11
N GLY A 542 -42.13 27.57 33.29
CA GLY A 542 -43.38 27.15 33.92
C GLY A 542 -43.33 25.70 34.39
N ARG A 543 -44.43 24.94 34.24
CA ARG A 543 -44.47 23.52 34.66
C ARG A 543 -43.51 22.63 33.89
N ALA A 544 -43.12 23.03 32.68
CA ALA A 544 -42.20 22.29 31.84
C ALA A 544 -40.73 22.46 32.28
N SER A 545 -40.42 23.36 33.21
CA SER A 545 -39.05 23.50 33.74
C SER A 545 -38.58 22.27 34.52
N ALA A 546 -39.51 21.42 34.97
CA ALA A 546 -39.21 20.15 35.63
C ALA A 546 -39.01 18.98 34.66
N PHE A 547 -39.15 19.20 33.34
CA PHE A 547 -38.96 18.14 32.35
C PHE A 547 -37.47 17.92 32.11
N PRO A 548 -37.01 16.66 32.11
CA PRO A 548 -35.60 16.38 31.86
C PRO A 548 -35.25 16.71 30.42
N PHE A 549 -34.06 17.26 30.21
CA PHE A 549 -33.53 17.57 28.89
C PHE A 549 -32.01 17.35 28.86
N THR A 550 -31.43 17.35 27.66
CA THR A 550 -29.98 17.23 27.47
C THR A 550 -29.38 18.55 26.97
N ALA A 551 -28.13 18.78 27.33
CA ALA A 551 -27.27 19.81 26.77
C ALA A 551 -25.89 19.21 26.49
N SER A 552 -25.16 19.75 25.52
CA SER A 552 -23.75 19.37 25.36
C SER A 552 -22.91 19.95 26.49
N LEU A 553 -21.78 19.32 26.79
CA LEU A 553 -20.83 19.85 27.77
C LEU A 553 -20.29 21.21 27.28
N THR A 554 -20.12 21.40 25.97
CA THR A 554 -19.80 22.72 25.39
C THR A 554 -20.82 23.79 25.79
N GLU A 555 -22.10 23.51 25.61
CA GLU A 555 -23.18 24.43 25.95
C GLU A 555 -23.25 24.71 27.45
N LEU A 556 -23.07 23.66 28.26
CA LEU A 556 -23.01 23.78 29.71
C LEU A 556 -21.88 24.73 30.12
N MET A 557 -20.66 24.50 29.63
CA MET A 557 -19.49 25.31 30.01
C MET A 557 -19.58 26.77 29.57
N LYS A 558 -20.30 27.09 28.48
CA LYS A 558 -20.59 28.49 28.12
C LYS A 558 -21.50 29.20 29.12
N ASN A 559 -22.37 28.45 29.79
CA ASN A 559 -23.30 28.96 30.80
C ASN A 559 -22.71 28.88 32.21
N LYS A 560 -21.41 28.65 32.33
CA LYS A 560 -20.69 28.63 33.62
C LYS A 560 -20.79 29.98 34.34
N LYS A 561 -21.06 29.89 35.63
CA LYS A 561 -20.99 30.97 36.61
C LYS A 561 -19.83 30.64 37.56
N ARG A 562 -19.09 31.68 37.96
CA ARG A 562 -17.99 31.56 38.92
C ARG A 562 -18.48 31.91 40.30
#